data_AF-A0A2V5UG55-F1
#
_entry.id   AF-A0A2V5UG55-F1
#
_cell.length_a   1.000
_cell.length_b   1.000
_cell.length_c   1.000
_cell.angle_alpha   90.00
_cell.angle_beta   90.00
_cell.angle_gamma   90.00
#
_symmetry.space_group_name_H-M   'P 1'
#
loop_
_entity.id
_entity.type
_entity.pdbx_description
1 polymer ?
#
loop_
_entity_poly.entity_id
_entity_poly.type
_entity_poly.pdbx_seq_one_letter_code
_entity_poly.pdbx_strand_id
1 'polypeptide(L)'
;MKNNAFTAVLAGVLVVAAFAAALLVARVFFGTRQLRDLQPTLMEVNNRLNFAQALLNDTLEYSRRNPAIDSLLVSLNFKTNSAAPARPKPDGR
;
A
#
# COMPACT_ATOMS: atom_id res chain seq x y z
N MET A 1 51.02 -16.20 32.50
CA MET A 1 50.26 -16.36 31.24
C MET A 1 48.88 -16.97 31.50
N LYS A 2 48.02 -16.33 32.31
CA LYS A 2 46.78 -16.96 32.82
C LYS A 2 45.48 -16.22 32.48
N ASN A 3 45.49 -15.35 31.45
CA ASN A 3 44.30 -14.58 31.05
C ASN A 3 43.89 -14.73 29.56
N ASN A 4 44.54 -15.60 28.77
CA ASN A 4 44.27 -15.71 27.33
C ASN A 4 42.99 -16.47 26.99
N ALA A 5 42.48 -17.31 27.88
CA ALA A 5 41.28 -18.12 27.59
C ALA A 5 40.02 -17.24 27.50
N PHE A 6 39.86 -16.28 28.42
CA PHE A 6 38.69 -15.39 28.42
C PHE A 6 38.69 -14.45 27.21
N THR A 7 39.84 -13.87 26.88
CA THR A 7 40.00 -13.01 25.69
C THR A 7 39.81 -13.79 24.39
N ALA A 8 40.28 -15.04 24.31
CA ALA A 8 40.07 -15.90 23.15
C ALA A 8 38.59 -16.27 22.96
N VAL A 9 37.86 -16.53 24.05
CA VAL A 9 36.41 -16.77 23.99
C VAL A 9 35.68 -15.52 23.53
N LEU A 10 36.00 -14.34 24.08
CA LEU A 10 35.39 -13.07 23.65
C LEU A 10 35.66 -12.78 22.17
N ALA A 11 36.88 -13.01 21.70
CA ALA A 11 37.25 -12.85 20.30
C ALA A 11 36.47 -13.84 19.40
N GLY A 12 36.31 -15.10 19.84
CA GLY A 12 35.49 -16.08 19.14
C GLY A 12 34.02 -15.65 19.02
N VAL A 13 33.42 -15.20 20.13
CA VAL A 13 32.04 -14.70 20.14
C VAL A 13 31.90 -13.48 19.22
N LEU A 14 32.87 -12.55 19.25
CA LEU A 14 32.87 -11.37 18.38
C LEU A 14 32.88 -11.76 16.90
N VAL A 15 33.73 -12.73 16.51
CA VAL A 15 33.80 -13.20 15.13
C VAL A 15 32.49 -13.84 14.70
N VAL A 16 31.91 -14.70 15.54
CA VAL A 16 30.60 -15.33 15.25
C VAL A 16 29.50 -14.28 15.12
N ALA A 17 29.47 -13.29 16.02
CA ALA A 17 28.51 -12.20 15.96
C ALA A 17 28.68 -11.35 14.70
N ALA A 18 29.91 -11.05 14.28
CA ALA A 18 30.19 -10.31 13.05
C ALA A 18 29.73 -11.08 11.81
N PHE A 19 29.96 -12.40 11.75
CA PHE A 19 29.47 -13.25 10.66
C PHE A 19 27.94 -13.32 10.65
N ALA A 20 27.30 -13.50 11.81
CA ALA A 20 25.84 -13.51 11.91
C ALA A 20 25.23 -12.18 11.46
N ALA A 21 25.83 -11.05 11.85
CA ALA A 21 25.41 -9.72 11.42
C ALA A 21 25.56 -9.56 9.89
N ALA A 22 26.69 -9.96 9.31
CA ALA A 22 26.89 -9.91 7.86
C ALA A 22 25.85 -10.74 7.10
N LEU A 23 25.51 -11.94 7.58
CA LEU A 23 24.48 -12.79 6.98
C LEU A 23 23.09 -12.15 7.08
N LEU A 24 22.74 -11.58 8.23
CA LEU A 24 21.46 -10.89 8.43
C LEU A 24 21.35 -9.66 7.52
N VAL A 25 22.41 -8.86 7.43
CA VAL A 25 22.48 -7.70 6.53
C VAL A 25 22.32 -8.13 5.07
N ALA A 26 22.99 -9.19 4.64
CA ALA A 26 22.84 -9.72 3.29
C ALA A 26 21.40 -10.18 3.02
N ARG A 27 20.80 -10.95 3.94
CA ARG A 27 19.39 -11.40 3.82
C ARG A 27 18.42 -10.22 3.70
N VAL A 28 18.57 -9.23 4.57
CA VAL A 28 17.74 -8.02 4.54
C VAL A 28 17.96 -7.25 3.24
N PHE A 29 19.20 -7.07 2.80
CA PHE A 29 19.51 -6.37 1.55
C PHE A 29 18.87 -7.04 0.32
N PHE A 30 18.95 -8.38 0.21
CA PHE A 30 18.34 -9.10 -0.90
C PHE A 30 16.81 -9.15 -0.81
N GLY A 31 16.23 -9.31 0.39
CA GLY A 31 14.77 -9.38 0.56
C GLY A 31 14.06 -8.02 0.46
N THR A 32 14.69 -6.94 0.92
CA THR A 32 14.06 -5.61 0.96
C THR A 32 14.16 -4.84 -0.34
N ARG A 33 15.11 -5.18 -1.25
CA ARG A 33 15.23 -4.51 -2.55
C ARG A 33 13.92 -4.50 -3.32
N GLN A 34 13.27 -5.64 -3.41
CA GLN A 34 11.99 -5.76 -4.13
C GLN A 34 10.87 -4.96 -3.45
N LEU A 35 10.80 -4.97 -2.11
CA LEU A 35 9.82 -4.19 -1.37
C LEU A 35 10.04 -2.68 -1.53
N ARG A 36 11.31 -2.25 -1.58
CA ARG A 36 11.67 -0.83 -1.70
C ARG A 36 11.37 -0.27 -3.08
N ASP A 37 11.40 -1.11 -4.11
CA ASP A 37 11.04 -0.71 -5.48
C ASP A 37 9.52 -0.64 -5.67
N LEU A 38 8.74 -1.51 -5.01
CA LEU A 38 7.27 -1.51 -5.11
C LEU A 38 6.60 -0.41 -4.28
N GLN A 39 7.20 -0.03 -3.16
CA GLN A 39 6.66 0.98 -2.25
C GLN A 39 6.35 2.34 -2.91
N PRO A 40 7.24 2.97 -3.71
CA PRO A 40 6.93 4.23 -4.38
C PRO A 40 5.79 4.11 -5.39
N THR A 41 5.72 2.99 -6.14
CA THR A 41 4.63 2.75 -7.09
C THR A 41 3.28 2.63 -6.38
N LEU A 42 3.23 1.95 -5.24
CA LEU A 42 2.01 1.86 -4.43
C LEU A 42 1.58 3.22 -3.87
N MET A 43 2.53 4.03 -3.39
CA MET A 43 2.23 5.39 -2.92
C MET A 43 1.70 6.28 -4.04
N GLU A 44 2.26 6.18 -5.25
CA GLU A 44 1.79 6.92 -6.41
C GLU A 44 0.36 6.53 -6.81
N VAL A 45 0.07 5.24 -6.89
CA VAL A 45 -1.28 4.74 -7.20
C VAL A 45 -2.28 5.21 -6.14
N ASN A 46 -1.94 5.08 -4.86
CA ASN A 46 -2.80 5.52 -3.77
C ASN A 46 -3.07 7.03 -3.82
N ASN A 47 -2.05 7.85 -4.12
CA ASN A 47 -2.23 9.30 -4.28
C ASN A 47 -3.14 9.64 -5.48
N ARG A 48 -2.95 8.97 -6.62
CA ARG A 48 -3.81 9.16 -7.80
C ARG A 48 -5.27 8.77 -7.52
N LEU A 49 -5.50 7.67 -6.80
CA LEU A 49 -6.84 7.24 -6.41
C LEU A 49 -7.50 8.22 -5.44
N ASN A 50 -6.77 8.71 -4.44
CA ASN A 50 -7.28 9.73 -3.52
C ASN A 50 -7.66 11.02 -4.26
N PHE A 51 -6.82 11.46 -5.20
CA PHE A 51 -7.12 12.64 -6.01
C PHE A 51 -8.35 12.43 -6.91
N ALA A 52 -8.47 11.27 -7.55
CA ALA A 52 -9.65 10.92 -8.35
C ALA A 52 -10.93 10.87 -7.50
N GLN A 53 -10.87 10.34 -6.28
CA GLN A 53 -12.01 10.34 -5.34
C GLN A 53 -12.40 11.75 -4.90
N ALA A 54 -11.42 12.63 -4.65
CA ALA A 54 -11.70 14.04 -4.33
C ALA A 54 -12.40 14.75 -5.49
N LEU A 55 -11.89 14.60 -6.72
CA LEU A 55 -12.52 15.15 -7.91
C LEU A 55 -13.92 14.59 -8.15
N LEU A 56 -14.13 13.29 -7.89
CA LEU A 56 -15.44 12.67 -7.97
C LEU A 56 -16.42 13.34 -7.00
N ASN A 57 -16.01 13.54 -5.75
CA ASN A 57 -16.83 14.18 -4.73
C ASN A 57 -17.17 15.63 -5.11
N ASP A 58 -16.19 16.39 -5.60
CA ASP A 58 -16.42 17.76 -6.10
C ASP A 58 -17.39 17.79 -7.28
N THR A 59 -17.28 16.82 -8.20
CA THR A 59 -18.18 16.70 -9.35
C THR A 59 -19.59 16.32 -8.90
N LEU A 60 -19.73 15.43 -7.90
CA LEU A 60 -21.01 15.10 -7.29
C LEU A 60 -21.62 16.30 -6.57
N GLU A 61 -20.84 17.11 -5.85
CA GLU A 61 -21.34 18.33 -5.22
C GLU A 61 -21.75 19.38 -6.26
N TYR A 62 -20.95 19.57 -7.30
CA TYR A 62 -21.28 20.48 -8.41
C TYR A 62 -22.55 20.02 -9.13
N SER A 63 -22.75 18.71 -9.31
CA SER A 63 -23.95 18.15 -9.94
C SER A 63 -25.24 18.50 -9.19
N ARG A 64 -25.17 18.70 -7.86
CA ARG A 64 -26.33 19.15 -7.07
C ARG A 64 -26.74 20.57 -7.41
N ARG A 65 -25.79 21.44 -7.78
CA ARG A 65 -26.06 22.82 -8.19
C ARG A 65 -26.38 22.94 -9.68
N ASN A 66 -25.81 22.05 -10.51
CA ASN A 66 -25.97 22.06 -11.95
C ASN A 66 -26.37 20.66 -12.47
N PRO A 67 -27.67 20.35 -12.55
CA PRO A 67 -28.16 19.02 -12.93
C PRO A 67 -27.88 18.63 -14.39
N ALA A 68 -27.38 19.55 -15.22
CA ALA A 68 -27.00 19.25 -16.62
C ALA A 68 -25.91 18.16 -16.74
N ILE A 69 -25.09 17.98 -15.70
CA ILE A 69 -23.96 17.04 -15.69
C ILE A 69 -24.38 15.64 -15.20
N ASP A 70 -25.61 15.50 -14.68
CA ASP A 70 -26.09 14.22 -14.17
C ASP A 70 -26.14 13.11 -15.24
N SER A 71 -26.45 13.48 -16.48
CA SER A 71 -26.44 12.53 -17.62
C SER A 71 -25.05 11.91 -17.84
N LEU A 72 -23.99 12.68 -17.66
CA LEU A 72 -22.61 12.22 -17.75
C LEU A 72 -22.24 11.33 -16.55
N LEU A 73 -22.63 11.72 -15.34
CA LEU A 73 -22.37 10.95 -14.12
C LEU A 73 -23.10 9.60 -14.08
N VAL A 74 -24.30 9.57 -14.63
CA VAL A 74 -25.07 8.34 -14.85
C VAL A 74 -24.41 7.45 -15.91
N SER A 75 -23.97 8.02 -17.03
CA SER A 75 -23.30 7.25 -18.10
C SER A 75 -21.99 6.60 -17.65
N LEU A 76 -21.31 7.22 -16.69
CA LEU A 76 -20.06 6.75 -16.09
C LEU A 76 -20.27 5.89 -14.84
N ASN A 77 -21.52 5.55 -14.48
CA ASN A 77 -21.90 4.80 -13.28
C ASN A 77 -21.47 5.45 -11.94
N PHE A 78 -21.14 6.74 -11.94
CA PHE A 78 -20.77 7.49 -10.75
C PHE A 78 -21.99 8.01 -9.97
N LYS A 79 -23.18 8.02 -10.60
CA LYS A 79 -24.46 8.31 -9.97
C LYS A 79 -25.47 7.25 -10.40
N THR A 80 -26.07 6.55 -9.46
CA THR A 80 -27.19 5.63 -9.76
C THR A 80 -28.33 6.46 -10.34
N ASN A 81 -28.75 6.11 -11.56
CA ASN A 81 -30.02 6.54 -12.10
C ASN A 81 -31.12 6.22 -11.08
N SER A 82 -31.78 7.23 -10.50
CA SER A 82 -32.99 7.00 -9.69
C SER A 82 -34.12 6.33 -10.49
N ALA A 83 -33.95 6.16 -11.80
CA ALA A 83 -34.86 5.46 -12.72
C ALA A 83 -34.38 4.05 -13.14
N ALA A 84 -33.23 3.56 -12.66
CA ALA A 84 -32.83 2.18 -12.91
C ALA A 84 -33.58 1.25 -11.94
N PRO A 85 -34.27 0.20 -12.41
CA PRO A 85 -34.97 -0.72 -11.53
C PRO A 85 -33.96 -1.37 -10.59
N ALA A 86 -34.22 -1.30 -9.28
CA ALA A 86 -33.39 -1.91 -8.26
C ALA A 86 -33.17 -3.39 -8.60
N ARG A 87 -31.91 -3.81 -8.69
CA ARG A 87 -31.54 -5.21 -8.84
C ARG A 87 -32.15 -5.99 -7.66
N PRO A 88 -32.95 -7.04 -7.88
CA PRO A 88 -33.56 -7.75 -6.77
C PRO A 88 -32.46 -8.33 -5.88
N LYS A 89 -32.59 -8.08 -4.58
CA LYS A 89 -31.75 -8.64 -3.52
C LYS A 89 -31.75 -10.17 -3.68
N PRO A 90 -30.59 -10.85 -3.66
CA PRO A 90 -30.58 -12.31 -3.69
C PRO A 90 -31.23 -12.79 -2.39
N ASP A 91 -32.35 -13.47 -2.54
CA ASP A 91 -33.09 -14.08 -1.45
C ASP A 91 -32.21 -15.21 -0.89
N GLY A 92 -31.86 -15.09 0.38
CA GLY A 92 -31.10 -16.11 1.09
C GLY A 92 -32.00 -17.32 1.34
N ARG A 93 -31.67 -18.44 0.70
CA ARG A 93 -32.08 -19.78 1.11
C ARG A 93 -30.85 -20.65 1.28
#